data_AF-A0A5K0Y2Y1-F1
#
_entry.id   AF-A0A5K0Y2Y1-F1
#
_cell.length_a   1.000
_cell.length_b   1.000
_cell.length_c   1.000
_cell.angle_alpha   90.00
_cell.angle_beta   90.00
_cell.angle_gamma   90.00
#
_symmetry.space_group_name_H-M   'P 1'
#
loop_
_entity.id
_entity.type
_entity.pdbx_description
1 polymer ?
#
loop_
_entity_poly.entity_id
_entity_poly.type
_entity_poly.pdbx_seq_one_letter_code
_entity_poly.pdbx_strand_id
1 'polypeptide(L)' 'KLNHNIEADDHDAGNATEEAEYDLTQISLRAIEEATNNFSEANKLGEGGFGPVYK' A
#
# COMPACT_ATOMS: atom_id res chain seq x y z
N LYS A 1 49.35 -7.91 27.96
CA LYS A 1 48.95 -6.49 27.97
C LYS A 1 47.49 -6.43 27.56
N LEU A 2 46.61 -6.21 28.53
CA LEU A 2 45.24 -5.80 28.24
C LEU A 2 45.25 -4.34 27.74
N ASN A 3 44.12 -3.93 27.16
CA ASN A 3 43.67 -2.57 26.81
C ASN A 3 43.33 -2.43 25.31
N HIS A 4 42.24 -3.07 24.88
CA HIS A 4 41.48 -2.61 23.71
C HIS A 4 40.48 -1.57 24.21
N ASN A 5 40.83 -0.29 24.05
CA ASN A 5 39.91 0.83 24.20
C ASN A 5 39.48 1.20 22.78
N ILE A 6 38.31 0.72 22.35
CA ILE A 6 37.61 1.27 21.19
C ILE A 6 36.34 1.87 21.76
N GLU A 7 36.34 3.20 21.83
CA GLU A 7 35.21 4.01 22.23
C GLU A 7 34.07 3.76 21.26
N ALA A 8 32.85 3.65 21.79
CA ALA A 8 31.65 3.58 21.00
C ALA A 8 31.53 4.87 20.20
N ASP A 9 31.40 4.77 18.88
CA ASP A 9 30.88 5.86 18.08
C ASP A 9 29.71 5.38 17.23
N ASP A 10 28.77 6.30 17.17
CA ASP A 10 27.34 6.13 17.12
C ASP A 10 26.83 6.07 15.67
N HIS A 11 25.78 5.27 15.45
CA HIS A 11 24.87 5.23 14.30
C HIS A 11 25.41 5.59 12.88
N ASP A 12 25.43 4.62 11.95
CA ASP A 12 24.90 4.91 10.60
C ASP A 12 24.42 3.68 9.80
N ALA A 13 23.14 3.79 9.41
CA ALA A 13 22.44 3.16 8.31
C ALA A 13 22.73 1.69 7.96
N GLY A 14 22.05 0.79 8.67
CA GLY A 14 21.52 -0.40 8.01
C GLY A 14 20.53 0.03 6.93
N ASN A 15 20.97 0.10 5.66
CA ASN A 15 20.03 0.11 4.54
C ASN A 15 19.48 -1.30 4.37
N ALA A 16 18.60 -1.69 5.30
CA ALA A 16 17.58 -2.67 4.97
C ALA A 16 16.63 -1.92 4.03
N THR A 17 16.60 -2.30 2.77
CA THR A 17 15.46 -2.00 1.90
C THR A 17 14.25 -2.65 2.55
N GLU A 18 13.60 -1.90 3.42
CA GLU A 18 12.26 -2.19 3.92
C GLU A 18 11.35 -2.08 2.71
N GLU A 19 11.25 -3.18 1.96
CA GLU A 19 10.11 -3.40 1.08
C GLU A 19 8.91 -3.38 2.01
N ALA A 20 8.25 -2.22 2.09
CA ALA A 20 6.97 -2.12 2.76
C ALA A 20 6.09 -3.20 2.11
N GLU A 21 5.91 -4.30 2.82
CA GLU A 21 5.01 -5.36 2.44
C GLU A 21 3.62 -4.70 2.41
N TYR A 22 3.20 -4.28 1.22
CA TYR A 22 1.87 -3.74 1.04
C TYR A 22 0.93 -4.93 1.21
N ASP A 23 0.26 -4.99 2.35
CA ASP A 23 -0.89 -5.87 2.57
C ASP A 23 -2.05 -5.40 1.67
N LEU A 24 -1.96 -5.77 0.39
CA LEU A 24 -2.94 -5.45 -0.63
C LEU A 24 -4.05 -6.49 -0.57
N THR A 25 -5.21 -6.07 -0.08
CA THR A 25 -6.43 -6.89 -0.15
C THR A 25 -6.73 -7.23 -1.61
N GLN A 26 -6.73 -8.53 -1.91
CA GLN A 26 -7.14 -9.04 -3.20
C GLN A 26 -8.67 -9.15 -3.25
N ILE A 27 -9.29 -8.40 -4.16
CA ILE A 27 -10.74 -8.44 -4.38
C ILE A 27 -11.00 -8.96 -5.78
N SER A 28 -11.86 -9.98 -5.91
CA SER A 28 -12.24 -10.50 -7.22
C SER A 28 -13.09 -9.49 -8.00
N LEU A 29 -12.95 -9.44 -9.32
CA LEU A 29 -13.78 -8.59 -10.17
C LEU A 29 -15.28 -8.85 -9.97
N ARG A 30 -15.67 -10.11 -9.83
CA ARG A 30 -17.06 -10.50 -9.54
C ARG A 30 -17.61 -9.85 -8.27
N ALA A 31 -16.80 -9.76 -7.22
CA ALA A 31 -17.21 -9.09 -5.98
C ALA A 31 -17.46 -7.59 -6.20
N ILE A 32 -16.66 -6.94 -7.06
CA ILE A 32 -16.84 -5.54 -7.46
C ILE A 32 -18.11 -5.37 -8.30
N GLU A 33 -18.37 -6.28 -9.24
CA GLU A 33 -19.60 -6.30 -10.03
C GLU A 33 -20.84 -6.42 -9.13
N GLU A 34 -20.84 -7.37 -8.20
CA GLU A 34 -21.95 -7.57 -7.26
C GLU A 34 -22.15 -6.33 -6.36
N ALA A 35 -21.06 -5.74 -5.82
CA ALA A 35 -21.13 -4.56 -4.97
C ALA A 35 -21.67 -3.33 -5.72
N THR A 36 -21.24 -3.14 -6.97
CA THR A 36 -21.65 -2.00 -7.80
C THR A 36 -22.96 -2.23 -8.55
N ASN A 37 -23.62 -3.38 -8.37
CA ASN A 37 -24.77 -3.82 -9.16
C ASN A 37 -24.48 -3.76 -10.67
N ASN A 38 -23.42 -4.44 -11.09
CA ASN A 38 -22.89 -4.47 -12.45
C ASN A 38 -22.60 -3.06 -13.00
N PHE A 39 -21.94 -2.21 -12.22
CA PHE A 39 -21.62 -0.82 -12.59
C PHE A 39 -22.86 -0.01 -13.02
N SER A 40 -23.99 -0.23 -12.36
CA SER A 40 -25.25 0.48 -12.65
C SER A 40 -25.10 1.99 -12.46
N GLU A 41 -25.70 2.78 -13.37
CA GLU A 41 -25.77 4.25 -13.24
C GLU A 41 -26.39 4.71 -11.92
N ALA A 42 -27.29 3.92 -11.32
CA ALA A 42 -27.88 4.22 -10.01
C ALA A 42 -26.84 4.21 -8.86
N ASN A 43 -25.69 3.57 -9.07
CA ASN A 43 -24.58 3.50 -8.13
C ASN A 43 -23.41 4.41 -8.53
N LYS A 44 -23.50 5.12 -9.66
CA LYS A 44 -22.50 6.09 -10.09
C LYS A 44 -22.54 7.31 -9.17
N LEU A 45 -21.40 7.65 -8.61
CA LEU A 45 -21.19 8.85 -7.79
C LEU A 45 -20.80 10.05 -8.64
N GLY A 46 -20.11 9.83 -9.77
CA GLY A 46 -19.71 10.88 -10.68
C GLY A 46 -18.77 10.36 -11.77
N GLU A 47 -18.35 11.25 -12.67
CA GLU A 47 -17.37 10.99 -13.71
C GLU A 47 -16.50 12.22 -13.93
N GLY A 48 -15.19 12.01 -14.04
CA GLY A 48 -14.21 13.05 -14.34
C GLY A 48 -13.24 12.61 -15.43
N GLY A 49 -12.14 13.35 -15.62
CA GLY A 49 -11.13 13.04 -16.65
C GLY A 49 -10.41 11.69 -16.49
N PHE A 50 -10.64 10.97 -15.39
CA PHE A 50 -10.10 9.65 -15.09
C PHE A 50 -11.13 8.53 -15.14
N GLY A 51 -12.39 8.83 -15.48
CA GLY A 51 -13.49 7.86 -15.61
C GLY A 51 -14.56 7.95 -14.50
N PRO A 52 -15.52 6.99 -14.52
CA PRO A 52 -16.63 6.94 -13.58
C PRO A 52 -16.21 6.39 -12.21
N VAL A 53 -16.88 6.87 -11.16
CA VAL A 53 -16.72 6.39 -9.77
C VAL A 53 -18.05 5.82 -9.30
N TYR A 54 -18.03 4.64 -8.68
CA TYR A 54 -19.22 3.95 -8.16
C TYR A 54 -19.12 3.79 -6.63
N LYS A 55 -20.26 3.81 -5.95
CA LYS A 55 -20.35 3.53 -4.50
C LYS A 55 -20.29 2.05 -4.19
#